data_AF-A0A9D4VEE1-F1
#
_entry.id   AF-A0A9D4VEE1-F1
#
_cell.length_a   1.000
_cell.length_b   1.000
_cell.length_c   1.000
_cell.angle_alpha   90.00
_cell.angle_beta   90.00
_cell.angle_gamma   90.00
#
_symmetry.space_group_name_H-M   'P 1'
#
loop_
_entity.id
_entity.type
_entity.pdbx_description
1 polymer ?
#
loop_
_entity_poly.entity_id
_entity_poly.type
_entity_poly.pdbx_seq_one_letter_code
_entity_poly.pdbx_strand_id
1 'polypeptide(L)'
;MIAQVMAWFNNMVSDCELVFSGEQDAEDWMSDVELCMMSMQIVSNEAKLRVVLMVMRGKAKAWFEGLEVADRQSWQMVRALFIQDFKKQISPIDLDTKLKVLKQDVNE
;
A
#
# COMPACT_ATOMS: atom_id res chain seq x y z
N MET A 1 8.39 -17.84 -20.23
CA MET A 1 7.97 -16.43 -20.02
C MET A 1 7.49 -16.20 -18.59
N ILE A 2 6.43 -16.88 -18.11
CA ILE A 2 5.87 -16.66 -16.74
C ILE A 2 6.90 -16.89 -15.63
N ALA A 3 7.74 -17.94 -15.71
CA ALA A 3 8.73 -18.23 -14.68
C ALA A 3 9.82 -17.15 -14.50
N GLN A 4 10.23 -16.48 -15.60
CA GLN A 4 11.20 -15.39 -15.54
C GLN A 4 10.59 -14.11 -14.95
N VAL A 5 9.31 -13.83 -15.26
CA VAL A 5 8.57 -12.70 -14.66
C VAL A 5 8.39 -12.92 -13.15
N MET A 6 8.08 -14.15 -12.72
CA MET A 6 7.95 -14.47 -11.30
C MET A 6 9.30 -14.42 -10.56
N ALA A 7 10.39 -14.84 -11.19
CA ALA A 7 11.73 -14.73 -10.60
C ALA A 7 12.21 -13.27 -10.50
N TRP A 8 11.97 -12.47 -11.55
CA TRP A 8 12.23 -11.03 -11.51
C TRP A 8 11.36 -10.32 -10.47
N PHE A 9 10.07 -10.65 -10.38
CA PHE A 9 9.18 -10.12 -9.36
C PHE A 9 9.63 -10.50 -7.95
N ASN A 10 10.06 -11.74 -7.71
CA ASN A 10 10.58 -12.15 -6.40
C ASN A 10 11.87 -11.41 -6.02
N ASN A 11 12.78 -11.19 -6.97
CA ASN A 11 13.97 -10.37 -6.74
C ASN A 11 13.60 -8.91 -6.49
N MET A 12 12.66 -8.36 -7.26
CA MET A 12 12.18 -6.98 -7.10
C MET A 12 11.41 -6.78 -5.79
N VAL A 13 10.61 -7.74 -5.32
CA VAL A 13 9.94 -7.69 -4.01
C VAL A 13 10.94 -7.86 -2.86
N SER A 14 12.10 -8.49 -3.11
CA SER A 14 13.20 -8.58 -2.15
C SER A 14 14.05 -7.31 -2.12
N ASP A 15 14.20 -6.62 -3.24
CA ASP A 15 15.05 -5.43 -3.39
C ASP A 15 14.27 -4.11 -3.22
N CYS A 16 12.97 -4.10 -3.52
CA CYS A 16 12.10 -2.97 -3.28
C CYS A 16 11.46 -3.11 -1.89
N GLU A 17 11.42 -2.01 -1.16
CA GLU A 17 10.71 -1.81 0.12
C GLU A 17 9.17 -1.94 -0.02
N LEU A 18 8.68 -2.69 -1.01
CA LEU A 18 7.27 -3.00 -1.26
C LEU A 18 6.68 -3.94 -0.20
N VAL A 19 7.47 -4.41 0.77
CA VAL A 19 6.94 -5.09 1.94
C VAL A 19 6.38 -4.07 2.91
N PHE A 20 5.07 -4.12 3.16
CA PHE A 20 4.46 -3.23 4.14
C PHE A 20 4.89 -3.60 5.57
N SER A 21 5.73 -2.75 6.17
CA SER A 21 6.19 -2.89 7.56
C SER A 21 5.20 -2.31 8.57
N GLY A 22 4.28 -1.46 8.10
CA GLY A 22 3.39 -0.66 8.95
C GLY A 22 3.97 0.67 9.39
N GLU A 23 5.23 0.99 9.09
CA GLU A 23 5.85 2.28 9.38
C GLU A 23 5.66 3.31 8.24
N GLN A 24 5.33 2.82 7.05
CA GLN A 24 5.07 3.62 5.86
C GLN A 24 3.67 4.22 5.89
N ASP A 25 3.49 5.38 5.26
CA ASP A 25 2.15 5.86 4.95
C ASP A 25 1.43 4.85 4.04
N ALA A 26 0.23 4.45 4.43
CA ALA A 26 -0.52 3.40 3.75
C ALA A 26 -0.97 3.81 2.34
N GLU A 27 -1.19 5.10 2.11
CA GLU A 27 -1.58 5.67 0.83
C GLU A 27 -0.39 5.74 -0.13
N ASP A 28 0.78 6.15 0.37
CA ASP A 28 2.03 6.15 -0.39
C ASP A 28 2.43 4.72 -0.79
N TRP A 29 2.46 3.80 0.18
CA TRP A 29 2.81 2.40 -0.09
C TRP A 29 1.88 1.74 -1.11
N MET A 30 0.56 1.94 -1.00
CA MET A 30 -0.39 1.42 -1.98
C MET A 30 -0.18 2.01 -3.39
N SER A 31 0.23 3.28 -3.46
CA SER A 31 0.48 3.97 -4.74
C SER A 31 1.75 3.44 -5.42
N ASP A 32 2.80 3.14 -4.66
CA ASP A 32 4.02 2.51 -5.17
C ASP A 32 3.76 1.09 -5.69
N VAL A 33 2.96 0.31 -4.95
CA VAL A 33 2.51 -1.01 -5.38
C VAL A 33 1.71 -0.93 -6.69
N GLU A 34 0.81 0.05 -6.81
CA GLU A 34 0.03 0.25 -8.03
C GLU A 34 0.90 0.69 -9.22
N LEU A 35 1.90 1.55 -8.99
CA LEU A 35 2.86 1.95 -10.01
C LEU A 35 3.68 0.75 -10.52
N CYS A 36 4.11 -0.13 -9.60
CA CYS A 36 4.75 -1.41 -9.94
C CYS A 36 3.83 -2.31 -10.77
N MET A 37 2.56 -2.46 -10.37
CA MET A 37 1.59 -3.23 -11.15
C MET A 37 1.42 -2.67 -12.56
N MET A 38 1.35 -1.35 -12.69
CA MET A 38 1.21 -0.67 -13.99
C MET A 38 2.43 -0.89 -14.90
N SER A 39 3.65 -0.83 -14.36
CA SER A 39 4.87 -1.08 -15.15
C SER A 39 4.94 -2.52 -15.66
N MET A 40 4.34 -3.47 -14.93
CA MET A 40 4.20 -4.87 -15.29
C MET A 40 2.97 -5.18 -16.16
N GLN A 41 2.21 -4.16 -16.56
CA GLN A 41 0.94 -4.30 -17.30
C GLN A 41 -0.12 -5.14 -16.57
N ILE A 42 -0.09 -5.13 -15.24
CA ILE A 42 -1.07 -5.82 -14.39
C ILE A 42 -2.28 -4.91 -14.22
N VAL A 43 -3.25 -5.10 -15.11
CA VAL A 43 -4.44 -4.23 -15.21
C VAL A 43 -5.71 -4.87 -14.64
N SER A 44 -5.80 -6.20 -14.57
CA SER A 44 -7.01 -6.87 -14.07
C SER A 44 -7.08 -6.85 -12.54
N ASN A 45 -8.29 -6.65 -12.00
CA ASN A 45 -8.52 -6.68 -10.56
C ASN A 45 -8.00 -7.98 -9.92
N GLU A 46 -8.30 -9.12 -10.54
CA GLU A 46 -7.85 -10.42 -10.05
C GLU A 46 -6.32 -10.50 -9.94
N ALA A 47 -5.59 -10.02 -10.94
CA ALA A 47 -4.13 -10.06 -10.91
C ALA A 47 -3.57 -9.07 -9.88
N LYS A 48 -4.12 -7.85 -9.76
CA LYS A 48 -3.75 -6.88 -8.72
C LYS A 48 -3.94 -7.44 -7.31
N LEU A 49 -5.07 -8.11 -7.06
CA LEU A 49 -5.38 -8.72 -5.77
C LEU A 49 -4.43 -9.89 -5.42
N ARG A 50 -4.00 -10.67 -6.41
CA ARG A 50 -2.99 -11.71 -6.18
C ARG A 50 -1.62 -11.11 -5.87
N VAL A 51 -1.23 -10.07 -6.61
CA VAL A 51 0.06 -9.38 -6.43
C VAL A 51 0.14 -8.69 -5.07
N VAL A 52 -0.91 -7.98 -4.65
CA VAL A 52 -0.89 -7.27 -3.35
C VAL A 52 -0.71 -8.25 -2.19
N LEU A 53 -1.37 -9.42 -2.26
CA LEU A 53 -1.20 -10.47 -1.25
C LEU A 53 0.25 -11.01 -1.22
N MET A 54 0.94 -11.04 -2.37
CA MET A 54 2.33 -11.48 -2.45
C MET A 54 3.33 -10.50 -1.82
N VAL A 55 2.98 -9.22 -1.68
CA VAL A 55 3.85 -8.19 -1.08
C VAL A 55 3.47 -7.86 0.37
N MET A 56 2.27 -8.25 0.81
CA MET A 56 1.86 -8.14 2.21
C MET A 56 2.52 -9.21 3.10
N ARG A 57 2.93 -8.79 4.30
CA ARG A 57 3.49 -9.69 5.34
C ARG A 57 2.83 -9.39 6.69
N GLY A 58 3.00 -10.32 7.64
CA GLY A 58 2.57 -10.16 9.03
C GLY A 58 1.11 -9.70 9.17
N LYS A 59 0.90 -8.57 9.86
CA LYS A 59 -0.43 -8.01 10.15
C LYS A 59 -1.20 -7.60 8.89
N ALA A 60 -0.54 -7.08 7.87
CA ALA A 60 -1.21 -6.69 6.63
C ALA A 60 -1.72 -7.90 5.84
N LYS A 61 -0.94 -8.99 5.83
CA LYS A 61 -1.39 -10.25 5.22
C LYS A 61 -2.59 -10.83 5.96
N ALA A 62 -2.52 -10.89 7.30
CA ALA A 62 -3.63 -11.37 8.13
C ALA A 62 -4.90 -10.51 7.96
N TRP A 63 -4.74 -9.18 7.85
CA TRP A 63 -5.83 -8.26 7.53
C TRP A 63 -6.49 -8.60 6.18
N PHE A 64 -5.70 -8.75 5.12
CA PHE A 64 -6.22 -9.05 3.78
C PHE A 64 -6.94 -10.40 3.75
N GLU A 65 -6.37 -11.43 4.40
CA GLU A 65 -6.97 -12.77 4.45
C GLU A 65 -8.28 -12.78 5.26
N GLY A 66 -8.43 -11.87 6.23
CA GLY A 66 -9.61 -11.70 7.06
C GLY A 66 -10.76 -10.90 6.43
N LEU A 67 -10.55 -10.26 5.27
CA LEU A 67 -11.61 -9.54 4.55
C LEU A 67 -12.72 -10.49 4.07
N GLU A 68 -13.96 -9.99 4.06
CA GLU A 68 -15.06 -10.74 3.46
C GLU A 68 -14.80 -10.99 1.97
N VAL A 69 -15.40 -12.05 1.43
CA VAL A 69 -15.22 -12.40 0.01
C VAL A 69 -15.76 -11.29 -0.89
N ALA A 70 -16.82 -10.61 -0.48
CA ALA A 70 -17.40 -9.47 -1.21
C ALA A 70 -16.41 -8.30 -1.33
N ASP A 71 -15.64 -8.04 -0.27
CA ASP A 71 -14.67 -6.94 -0.22
C ASP A 71 -13.41 -7.21 -1.05
N ARG A 72 -13.12 -8.48 -1.34
CA ARG A 72 -11.97 -8.94 -2.13
C ARG A 72 -12.26 -9.12 -3.63
N GLN A 73 -13.28 -8.46 -4.16
CA GLN A 73 -13.60 -8.53 -5.61
C GLN A 73 -13.07 -7.36 -6.43
N SER A 74 -12.75 -6.25 -5.76
CA SER A 74 -12.34 -5.01 -6.41
C SER A 74 -11.04 -4.50 -5.80
N TRP A 75 -10.07 -4.20 -6.66
CA TRP A 75 -8.81 -3.58 -6.23
C TRP A 75 -9.06 -2.26 -5.48
N GLN A 76 -10.01 -1.46 -5.98
CA GLN A 76 -10.35 -0.16 -5.46
C GLN A 76 -10.99 -0.26 -4.07
N MET A 77 -11.79 -1.30 -3.83
CA MET A 77 -12.35 -1.58 -2.51
C MET A 77 -11.25 -1.94 -1.52
N VAL A 78 -10.37 -2.88 -1.90
CA VAL A 78 -9.22 -3.28 -1.06
C VAL A 78 -8.31 -2.08 -0.77
N ARG A 79 -8.01 -1.25 -1.77
CA ARG A 79 -7.20 -0.04 -1.60
C ARG A 79 -7.83 0.91 -0.59
N ALA A 80 -9.14 1.16 -0.71
CA ALA A 80 -9.86 2.05 0.18
C ALA A 80 -9.87 1.53 1.63
N LEU A 81 -10.18 0.24 1.83
CA LEU A 81 -10.19 -0.40 3.14
C LEU A 81 -8.80 -0.42 3.78
N PHE A 82 -7.77 -0.75 2.99
CA PHE A 82 -6.39 -0.76 3.48
C PHE A 82 -5.98 0.62 3.98
N ILE A 83 -6.21 1.66 3.18
CA ILE A 83 -5.92 3.04 3.58
C ILE A 83 -6.73 3.37 4.83
N GLN A 84 -8.04 3.11 4.87
CA GLN A 84 -8.86 3.41 6.05
C GLN A 84 -8.33 2.77 7.35
N ASP A 85 -7.93 1.49 7.27
CA ASP A 85 -7.52 0.73 8.46
C ASP A 85 -6.09 1.04 8.89
N PHE A 86 -5.21 1.39 7.96
CA PHE A 86 -3.79 1.67 8.24
C PHE A 86 -3.41 3.16 8.26
N LYS A 87 -4.30 4.08 7.82
CA LYS A 87 -4.10 5.56 7.88
C LYS A 87 -4.09 6.12 9.31
N LYS A 88 -4.42 5.31 10.33
CA LYS A 88 -4.44 5.71 11.75
C LYS A 88 -3.08 5.95 12.40
N GLN A 89 -1.97 5.98 11.66
CA GLN A 89 -0.65 6.24 12.25
C GLN A 89 -0.20 7.71 12.20
N ILE A 90 -0.90 8.58 11.46
CA ILE A 90 -0.71 10.04 11.55
C ILE A 90 -1.96 10.64 12.21
N SER A 91 -1.85 10.92 13.49
CA SER A 91 -2.89 11.60 14.27
C SER A 91 -3.26 12.96 13.66
N PRO A 92 -4.54 13.38 13.68
CA PRO A 92 -4.94 14.75 13.32
C PRO A 92 -4.19 15.85 14.08
N ILE A 93 -3.61 15.51 15.24
CA ILE A 93 -2.81 16.41 16.08
C ILE A 93 -1.56 16.88 15.34
N ASP A 94 -1.02 16.06 14.43
CA ASP A 94 0.26 16.33 13.75
C ASP A 94 0.12 17.37 12.62
N LEU A 95 -1.04 17.41 11.95
CA LEU A 95 -1.36 18.42 10.93
C LEU A 95 -1.57 19.81 11.54
N ASP A 96 -2.30 19.90 12.64
CA ASP A 96 -2.58 21.17 13.32
C ASP A 96 -1.34 21.77 13.98
N THR A 97 -0.40 20.92 14.40
CA THR A 97 0.89 21.33 14.96
C THR A 97 1.83 21.81 13.86
N LYS A 98 1.93 21.09 12.74
CA LYS A 98 2.70 21.52 11.55
C LYS A 98 2.18 22.83 10.96
N LEU A 99 0.86 23.04 10.93
CA LEU A 99 0.25 24.29 10.45
C LEU A 99 0.53 25.49 11.36
N LYS A 100 0.67 25.28 12.68
CA LYS A 100 1.01 26.34 13.63
C LYS A 100 2.48 26.75 13.53
N VAL A 101 3.39 25.78 13.38
CA VAL A 101 4.83 26.04 13.20
C VAL A 101 5.08 26.84 11.91
N LEU A 102 4.47 26.42 10.79
CA LEU A 102 4.62 27.13 9.50
C LEU A 102 4.06 28.56 9.50
N LYS A 103 3.10 28.88 10.37
CA LYS A 103 2.57 30.25 10.51
C LYS A 103 3.44 31.15 11.39
N GLN A 104 4.32 30.58 12.22
CA GLN A 104 5.25 31.37 13.03
C GLN A 104 6.49 31.78 12.21
N ASP A 105 6.98 30.90 11.33
CA ASP A 105 8.19 31.17 10.53
C ASP A 105 7.99 32.17 9.38
N VAL A 106 6.74 32.49 9.01
CA VAL A 106 6.41 33.47 7.95
C VAL A 106 6.26 34.90 8.51
N ASN A 107 6.25 35.05 9.84
CA ASN A 107 6.05 36.33 10.52
C ASN A 107 7.33 36.91 11.17
N GLU A 108 8.51 36.34 10.89
CA GLU A 108 9.82 36.99 11.12
C GLU A 108 10.39 37.56 9.82
#